data_AF-A0A1X6MYX6-F1
#
_entry.id   AF-A0A1X6MYX6-F1
#
_cell.length_a   1.000
_cell.length_b   1.000
_cell.length_c   1.000
_cell.angle_alpha   90.00
_cell.angle_beta   90.00
_cell.angle_gamma   90.00
#
_symmetry.space_group_name_H-M   'P 1'
#
loop_
_entity.id
_entity.type
_entity.pdbx_description
1 polymer ?
#
loop_
_entity_poly.entity_id
_entity_poly.type
_entity_poly.pdbx_seq_one_letter_code
_entity_poly.pdbx_strand_id
1 'polypeptide(L)'
;LRKHNPEINWAKGEWRYTRCPESCAPKARKTNHDPEDLQMAEFVASILNKDVEEEDADTTKWKSLIPEYLHEFGDVFSQKKSERMPERKPYDHGIDFEE
;
A
#
# COMPACT_ATOMS: atom_id res chain seq x y z
N LEU A 1 -8.92 -18.62 -5.61
CA LEU A 1 -7.64 -18.63 -4.83
C LEU A 1 -6.70 -19.82 -5.11
N ARG A 2 -7.03 -20.83 -5.92
CA ARG A 2 -6.21 -22.06 -6.01
C ARG A 2 -4.92 -21.98 -6.85
N LYS A 3 -4.82 -21.05 -7.81
CA LYS A 3 -3.74 -21.02 -8.81
C LYS A 3 -2.64 -19.98 -8.57
N HIS A 4 -2.90 -18.94 -7.77
CA HIS A 4 -1.92 -17.87 -7.54
C HIS A 4 -1.86 -17.40 -6.10
N ASN A 5 -2.52 -18.09 -5.17
CA ASN A 5 -2.36 -17.75 -3.78
C ASN A 5 -0.96 -18.20 -3.35
N PRO A 6 -0.09 -17.33 -2.81
CA PRO A 6 1.19 -17.76 -2.30
C PRO A 6 1.02 -18.54 -0.99
N GLU A 7 2.09 -19.20 -0.58
CA GLU A 7 2.27 -19.66 0.80
C GLU A 7 3.12 -18.62 1.52
N ILE A 8 2.62 -18.15 2.67
CA ILE A 8 3.26 -17.10 3.46
C ILE A 8 3.72 -17.72 4.79
N ASN A 9 5.00 -17.57 5.10
CA ASN A 9 5.56 -17.88 6.40
C ASN A 9 5.88 -16.58 7.13
N TRP A 10 4.95 -16.15 7.99
CA TRP A 10 5.08 -14.91 8.75
C TRP A 10 6.24 -14.92 9.75
N ALA A 11 6.55 -16.07 10.36
CA ALA A 11 7.64 -16.19 11.33
C ALA A 11 9.03 -15.97 10.69
N LYS A 12 9.18 -16.33 9.41
CA LYS A 12 10.42 -16.14 8.65
C LYS A 12 10.40 -14.91 7.74
N GLY A 13 9.25 -14.26 7.58
CA GLY A 13 9.07 -13.16 6.61
C GLY A 13 9.20 -13.61 5.15
N GLU A 14 8.92 -14.88 4.86
CA GLU A 14 9.08 -15.45 3.51
C GLU A 14 7.73 -15.72 2.86
N TRP A 15 7.67 -15.63 1.53
CA TRP A 15 6.49 -16.04 0.78
C TRP A 15 6.87 -16.67 -0.58
N ARG A 16 6.08 -17.66 -1.04
CA ARG A 16 6.37 -18.43 -2.27
C ARG A 16 5.11 -18.70 -3.09
N TYR A 17 5.21 -18.59 -4.42
CA TYR A 17 4.14 -18.97 -5.35
C TYR A 17 4.20 -20.46 -5.73
N THR A 18 4.04 -21.35 -4.75
CA THR A 18 4.10 -22.82 -4.95
C THR A 18 3.00 -23.36 -5.87
N ARG A 19 1.88 -22.63 -6.02
CA ARG A 19 0.70 -23.07 -6.78
C ARG A 19 0.56 -22.44 -8.18
N CYS A 20 1.52 -21.61 -8.61
CA CYS A 20 1.46 -20.93 -9.90
C CYS A 20 1.56 -21.94 -11.05
N PRO A 21 0.54 -22.07 -11.93
CA PRO A 21 0.59 -23.00 -13.05
C PRO A 21 1.62 -22.55 -14.08
N GLU A 22 2.23 -23.50 -14.79
CA GLU A 22 3.28 -23.24 -15.79
C GLU A 22 2.80 -22.41 -17.00
N SER A 23 1.48 -22.42 -17.26
CA SER A 23 0.84 -21.55 -18.26
C SER A 23 0.93 -20.06 -17.89
N CYS A 24 1.30 -19.73 -16.66
CA CYS A 24 1.58 -18.37 -16.25
C CYS A 24 2.95 -17.96 -16.82
N ALA A 25 2.95 -17.26 -17.95
CA ALA A 25 4.18 -16.74 -18.56
C ALA A 25 4.76 -15.57 -17.73
N PRO A 26 6.10 -15.44 -17.65
CA PRO A 26 6.98 -16.39 -16.99
C PRO A 26 7.85 -15.75 -15.90
N LYS A 27 8.29 -16.61 -14.97
CA LYS A 27 9.59 -16.66 -14.29
C LYS A 27 10.14 -15.35 -13.74
N ALA A 28 10.26 -15.31 -12.40
CA ALA A 28 11.05 -14.38 -11.60
C ALA A 28 11.61 -13.24 -12.44
N ARG A 29 10.99 -12.06 -12.35
CA ARG A 29 11.55 -10.82 -12.88
C ARG A 29 13.05 -10.92 -12.71
N LYS A 30 13.79 -11.02 -13.82
CA LYS A 30 15.24 -10.85 -13.75
C LYS A 30 15.41 -9.58 -12.94
N THR A 31 16.22 -9.61 -11.90
CA THR A 31 16.65 -8.42 -11.18
C THR A 31 17.54 -7.60 -12.11
N ASN A 32 17.00 -7.18 -13.24
CA ASN A 32 17.37 -5.93 -13.84
C ASN A 32 16.62 -4.95 -12.94
N HIS A 33 17.27 -4.57 -11.85
CA HIS A 33 16.78 -3.47 -11.04
C HIS A 33 16.71 -2.31 -12.02
N ASP A 34 15.49 -1.98 -12.44
CA ASP A 34 15.30 -0.84 -13.30
C ASP A 34 15.94 0.34 -12.54
N PRO A 35 16.85 1.12 -13.15
CA PRO A 35 17.38 2.30 -12.49
C PRO A 35 16.25 3.21 -11.95
N GLU A 36 15.07 3.18 -12.57
CA GLU A 36 13.86 3.84 -12.06
C GLU A 36 13.33 3.19 -10.77
N ASP A 37 13.33 1.85 -10.65
CA ASP A 37 12.92 1.13 -9.43
C ASP A 37 13.85 1.45 -8.25
N LEU A 38 15.16 1.57 -8.50
CA LEU A 38 16.16 1.96 -7.49
C LEU A 38 15.95 3.40 -7.02
N GLN A 39 15.75 4.31 -7.98
CA GLN A 39 15.48 5.72 -7.71
C GLN A 39 14.18 5.88 -6.90
N MET A 40 13.15 5.11 -7.24
CA MET A 40 11.89 5.09 -6.49
C MET A 40 12.06 4.53 -5.08
N ALA A 41 12.83 3.46 -4.90
CA ALA A 41 13.11 2.88 -3.59
C ALA A 41 13.88 3.86 -2.69
N GLU A 42 14.89 4.55 -3.23
CA GLU A 42 15.66 5.55 -2.50
C GLU A 42 14.80 6.77 -2.12
N PHE A 43 13.93 7.22 -3.03
CA PHE A 43 12.98 8.29 -2.76
C PHE A 43 12.00 7.93 -1.64
N VAL A 44 11.45 6.71 -1.67
CA VAL A 44 10.55 6.22 -0.61
C VAL A 44 11.27 6.11 0.73
N ALA A 45 12.50 5.60 0.75
CA ALA A 45 13.32 5.54 1.96
C ALA A 45 13.61 6.94 2.54
N SER A 46 13.87 7.92 1.67
CA SER A 46 14.05 9.33 2.08
C SER A 46 12.79 9.93 2.69
N ILE A 47 11.60 9.59 2.19
CA ILE A 47 10.32 10.04 2.76
C ILE A 47 10.08 9.40 4.13
N LEU A 48 10.28 8.09 4.26
CA LEU A 48 10.03 7.36 5.50
C LEU A 48 10.96 7.75 6.64
N ASN A 49 12.19 8.17 6.33
CA ASN A 49 13.18 8.62 7.31
C ASN A 49 13.05 10.10 7.69
N LYS A 50 12.17 10.87 7.04
CA LYS A 50 11.86 12.22 7.49
C LYS A 50 10.89 12.09 8.66
N ASP A 51 11.38 12.44 9.84
CA ASP A 51 10.53 12.70 11.00
C ASP A 51 9.48 13.73 10.56
N VAL A 52 8.23 13.28 10.44
CA VAL A 52 7.10 14.17 10.19
C VAL A 52 6.90 14.89 11.51
N GLU A 53 7.49 16.08 11.63
CA GLU A 53 7.11 17.05 12.64
C GLU A 53 5.57 17.16 12.56
N GLU A 54 4.88 16.81 13.65
CA GLU A 54 3.44 16.96 13.78
C GLU A 54 3.13 18.46 13.83
N GLU A 55 3.16 19.10 12.66
CA GLU A 55 2.68 20.45 12.50
C GLU A 55 1.16 20.38 12.33
N ASP A 56 0.47 20.78 13.39
CA ASP A 56 -0.98 20.93 13.47
C ASP A 56 -1.54 21.60 12.20
N ALA A 57 -2.20 20.78 11.37
CA ALA A 57 -3.31 21.18 10.51
C ALA A 57 -3.20 22.53 9.79
N ASP A 58 -2.18 22.75 8.95
CA ASP A 58 -2.34 23.72 7.86
C ASP A 58 -3.25 23.13 6.77
N THR A 59 -4.55 23.22 7.02
CA THR A 59 -5.63 22.82 6.11
C THR A 59 -5.66 23.61 4.80
N THR A 60 -4.75 24.57 4.62
CA THR A 60 -4.63 25.41 3.43
C THR A 60 -3.43 25.02 2.57
N LYS A 61 -2.35 24.52 3.18
CA LYS A 61 -1.11 24.13 2.48
C LYS A 61 -1.33 23.06 1.42
N TRP A 62 -2.15 22.06 1.71
CA TRP A 62 -2.36 20.96 0.76
C TRP A 62 -3.13 21.41 -0.50
N LYS A 63 -4.00 22.43 -0.42
CA LYS A 63 -4.77 22.93 -1.57
C LYS A 63 -3.87 23.50 -2.69
N SER A 64 -2.67 23.97 -2.36
CA SER A 64 -1.72 24.45 -3.36
C SER A 64 -0.91 23.32 -4.01
N LEU A 65 -0.82 22.15 -3.37
CA LEU A 65 -0.08 20.99 -3.85
C LEU A 65 -0.90 20.09 -4.79
N ILE A 66 -2.23 20.21 -4.73
CA ILE A 66 -3.15 19.29 -5.40
C ILE A 66 -4.09 20.07 -6.33
N PRO A 67 -4.40 19.55 -7.54
CA PRO A 67 -5.35 20.16 -8.45
C PRO A 67 -6.71 20.51 -7.82
N GLU A 68 -7.31 21.62 -8.29
CA GLU A 68 -8.55 22.19 -7.73
C GLU A 68 -9.74 21.22 -7.72
N TYR A 69 -9.86 20.34 -8.71
CA TYR A 69 -10.94 19.35 -8.76
C TYR A 69 -10.90 18.33 -7.61
N LEU A 70 -9.76 18.18 -6.94
CA LEU A 70 -9.61 17.29 -5.79
C LEU A 70 -9.86 18.01 -4.46
N HIS A 71 -10.15 19.31 -4.48
CA HIS A 71 -10.31 20.07 -3.24
C HIS A 71 -11.54 19.64 -2.43
N GLU A 72 -12.52 18.99 -3.06
CA GLU A 72 -13.68 18.41 -2.39
C GLU A 72 -13.31 17.23 -1.47
N PHE A 73 -12.19 16.55 -1.72
CA PHE A 73 -11.69 15.41 -0.95
C PHE A 73 -10.62 15.81 0.07
N GLY A 74 -10.54 17.09 0.41
CA GLY A 74 -9.50 17.61 1.30
C GLY A 74 -9.39 16.89 2.63
N ASP A 75 -10.50 16.33 3.08
CA ASP A 75 -10.58 15.62 4.34
C ASP A 75 -9.98 14.21 4.29
N VAL A 76 -9.79 13.61 3.11
CA VAL A 76 -9.04 12.36 2.91
C VAL A 76 -7.56 12.54 3.23
N PHE A 77 -7.02 13.74 3.01
CA PHE A 77 -5.62 14.06 3.31
C PHE A 77 -5.37 14.38 4.78
N SER A 78 -6.40 14.42 5.62
CA SER A 78 -6.25 14.56 7.07
C SER A 78 -5.84 13.22 7.68
N GLN A 79 -4.69 13.17 8.34
CA GLN A 79 -4.19 11.98 9.04
C GLN A 79 -5.24 11.33 9.94
N LYS A 80 -5.88 12.12 10.81
CA LYS A 80 -6.92 11.62 11.73
C LYS A 80 -8.11 10.97 11.01
N LYS A 81 -8.49 11.48 9.83
CA LYS A 81 -9.60 10.93 9.05
C LYS A 81 -9.17 9.73 8.21
N SER A 82 -7.94 9.73 7.67
CA SER A 82 -7.41 8.62 6.88
C SER A 82 -7.13 7.37 7.73
N GLU A 83 -6.77 7.54 8.99
CA GLU A 83 -6.56 6.44 9.95
C GLU A 83 -7.88 5.82 10.46
N ARG A 84 -9.03 6.47 10.24
CA ARG A 84 -10.32 5.96 10.69
C ARG A 84 -10.76 4.79 9.81
N MET A 85 -11.05 3.64 10.44
CA MET A 85 -11.67 2.51 9.76
C MET A 85 -13.01 2.92 9.13
N PRO A 86 -13.29 2.52 7.87
CA PRO A 86 -14.59 2.73 7.25
C PRO A 86 -15.73 2.14 8.09
N GLU A 87 -16.91 2.70 7.96
CA GLU A 87 -18.10 2.12 8.58
C GLU A 87 -18.42 0.76 7.96
N ARG A 88 -18.67 -0.24 8.81
CA ARG A 88 -19.06 -1.58 8.35
C ARG A 88 -20.35 -1.51 7.53
N LYS A 89 -20.32 -2.11 6.35
CA LYS A 89 -21.45 -2.22 5.44
C LYS A 89 -22.08 -3.62 5.51
N PRO A 90 -23.35 -3.78 5.09
CA PRO A 90 -24.02 -5.09 5.10
C PRO A 90 -23.32 -6.16 4.23
N TYR A 91 -22.52 -5.72 3.26
CA TYR A 91 -21.75 -6.56 2.35
C TYR A 91 -20.29 -6.78 2.81
N ASP A 92 -19.90 -6.26 3.98
CA ASP A 92 -18.58 -6.55 4.55
C ASP A 92 -18.59 -7.95 5.15
N HIS A 93 -18.00 -8.89 4.41
CA HIS A 93 -17.81 -10.26 4.86
C HIS A 93 -16.61 -10.35 5.82
N GLY A 94 -16.82 -10.92 7.00
CA GLY A 94 -15.75 -11.29 7.91
C GLY A 94 -15.00 -12.53 7.42
N ILE A 95 -13.72 -12.65 7.80
CA ILE A 95 -12.99 -13.91 7.69
C ILE A 95 -13.14 -14.61 9.03
N ASP A 96 -14.00 -15.62 9.07
CA ASP A 96 -14.15 -16.47 10.24
C ASP A 96 -13.03 -17.53 10.19
N PHE A 97 -12.16 -17.54 11.19
CA PHE A 97 -11.16 -18.59 11.34
C PHE A 97 -11.75 -19.70 12.21
N GLU A 98 -11.79 -20.93 11.69
CA GLU A 98 -12.10 -22.12 12.48
C GLU A 98 -10.89 -22.46 13.35
N GLU A 99 -11.14 -22.78 14.63
CA GLU A 99 -10.14 -23.08 15.67
C GLU A 99 -9.64 -24.53 15.62
#